data_AF-A0A950UXX0-F1
#
_entry.id   AF-A0A950UXX0-F1
#
_cell.length_a   1.000
_cell.length_b   1.000
_cell.length_c   1.000
_cell.angle_alpha   90.00
_cell.angle_beta   90.00
_cell.angle_gamma   90.00
#
_symmetry.space_group_name_H-M   'P 1'
#
loop_
_entity.id
_entity.type
_entity.pdbx_description
1 polymer ?
#
loop_
_entity_poly.entity_id
_entity_poly.type
_entity_poly.pdbx_seq_one_letter_code
_entity_poly.pdbx_strand_id
1 'polypeptide(L)'
;MQSASGDLSKRETFGLIGSDKVEGTEVYRSNGDRIGTIERVMIDKLSGNVAYAVMSFGGFLGIGDDHYPIPWPLLTYNERLGGYEVNIAD
;
A
#
# COMPACT_ATOMS: atom_id res chain seq x y z
N MET A 1 30.80 -13.90 7.95
CA MET A 1 29.49 -13.22 7.84
C MET A 1 29.43 -12.60 6.45
N GLN A 2 28.74 -13.23 5.50
CA GLN A 2 28.58 -12.68 4.16
C GLN A 2 27.67 -11.45 4.24
N SER A 3 28.15 -10.34 3.70
CA SER A 3 27.49 -9.04 3.70
C SER A 3 26.09 -9.17 3.10
N ALA A 4 25.06 -8.97 3.91
CA ALA A 4 23.68 -8.81 3.47
C ALA A 4 23.48 -7.44 2.78
N SER A 5 24.44 -7.02 1.95
CA SER A 5 24.35 -5.83 1.11
C SER A 5 23.68 -6.20 -0.23
N GLY A 6 22.59 -6.97 -0.16
CA GLY A 6 21.62 -6.98 -1.23
C GLY A 6 21.20 -5.53 -1.43
N ASP A 7 21.29 -5.06 -2.68
CA ASP A 7 21.09 -3.67 -3.08
C ASP A 7 19.96 -2.98 -2.30
N LEU A 8 20.32 -2.23 -1.25
CA LEU A 8 19.38 -1.52 -0.38
C LEU A 8 18.65 -0.39 -1.14
N SER A 9 19.05 -0.11 -2.39
CA SER A 9 18.33 0.79 -3.28
C SER A 9 17.12 0.12 -3.97
N LYS A 10 17.00 -1.21 -3.91
CA LYS A 10 15.83 -1.92 -4.42
C LYS A 10 14.64 -1.70 -3.48
N ARG A 11 13.65 -0.98 -4.00
CA ARG A 11 12.38 -0.68 -3.32
C ARG A 11 11.38 -1.84 -3.34
N GLU A 12 11.76 -2.98 -3.93
CA GLU A 12 10.95 -4.20 -4.04
C GLU A 12 11.84 -5.43 -4.29
N THR A 13 11.43 -6.55 -3.72
CA THR A 13 11.99 -7.90 -3.95
C THR A 13 10.84 -8.89 -4.09
N PHE A 14 11.14 -10.17 -4.31
CA PHE A 14 10.10 -11.20 -4.48
C PHE A 14 9.08 -11.29 -3.33
N GLY A 15 9.49 -11.02 -2.08
CA GLY A 15 8.61 -11.17 -0.91
C GLY A 15 8.47 -9.92 -0.06
N LEU A 16 9.10 -8.80 -0.45
CA LEU A 16 9.16 -7.58 0.35
C LEU A 16 8.95 -6.36 -0.55
N ILE A 17 8.20 -5.39 -0.05
CA ILE A 17 7.99 -4.10 -0.68
C ILE A 17 8.45 -2.99 0.27
N GLY A 18 9.18 -2.00 -0.24
CA GLY A 18 9.61 -0.84 0.53
C GLY A 18 8.43 0.07 0.86
N SER A 19 8.43 0.69 2.03
CA SER A 19 7.36 1.61 2.45
C SER A 19 7.19 2.79 1.49
N ASP A 20 8.30 3.28 0.95
CA ASP A 20 8.38 4.34 -0.05
C ASP A 20 7.80 3.93 -1.42
N LYS A 21 7.66 2.62 -1.68
CA LYS A 21 6.90 2.11 -2.82
C LYS A 21 5.43 1.90 -2.47
N VAL A 22 5.12 1.45 -1.25
CA VAL A 22 3.73 1.28 -0.78
C VAL A 22 2.98 2.62 -0.83
N GLU A 23 3.60 3.66 -0.30
CA GLU A 23 3.10 5.03 -0.37
C GLU A 23 2.99 5.51 -1.83
N GLY A 24 1.87 6.11 -2.19
CA GLY A 24 1.57 6.54 -3.55
C GLY A 24 1.07 5.42 -4.47
N THR A 25 1.01 4.16 -4.02
CA THR A 25 0.47 3.07 -4.83
C THR A 25 -1.05 3.20 -5.00
N GLU A 26 -1.53 3.05 -6.23
CA GLU A 26 -2.96 3.13 -6.56
C GLU A 26 -3.72 1.94 -5.97
N VAL A 27 -4.96 2.20 -5.55
CA VAL A 27 -5.88 1.20 -5.00
C VAL A 27 -7.07 1.04 -5.93
N TYR A 28 -7.42 -0.21 -6.21
CA TYR A 28 -8.42 -0.64 -7.16
C TYR A 28 -9.49 -1.52 -6.49
N ARG A 29 -10.70 -1.50 -7.03
CA ARG A 29 -11.74 -2.49 -6.76
C ARG A 29 -11.57 -3.71 -7.66
N SER A 30 -12.19 -4.84 -7.32
CA SER A 30 -12.08 -6.09 -8.09
C SER A 30 -12.57 -6.02 -9.54
N ASN A 31 -13.37 -5.00 -9.88
CA ASN A 31 -13.80 -4.74 -11.26
C ASN A 31 -12.76 -3.93 -12.08
N GLY A 32 -11.65 -3.53 -11.46
CA GLY A 32 -10.59 -2.73 -12.08
C GLY A 32 -10.75 -1.21 -11.91
N ASP A 33 -11.80 -0.73 -11.25
CA ASP A 33 -11.97 0.71 -11.02
C ASP A 33 -10.96 1.20 -9.98
N ARG A 34 -10.22 2.27 -10.32
CA ARG A 34 -9.36 2.95 -9.35
C ARG A 34 -10.22 3.72 -8.36
N ILE A 35 -10.00 3.46 -7.07
CA ILE A 35 -10.77 4.07 -5.98
C ILE A 35 -9.95 5.03 -5.12
N GLY A 36 -8.62 4.98 -5.18
CA GLY A 36 -7.78 5.87 -4.38
C GLY A 36 -6.30 5.59 -4.53
N THR A 37 -5.55 6.03 -3.53
CA THR A 37 -4.10 5.86 -3.43
C THR A 37 -3.73 5.63 -1.96
N ILE A 38 -2.76 4.74 -1.71
CA ILE A 38 -2.20 4.57 -0.36
C ILE A 38 -1.41 5.81 0.01
N GLU A 39 -1.79 6.48 1.08
CA GLU A 39 -1.10 7.67 1.55
C GLU A 39 0.01 7.32 2.54
N ARG A 40 -0.25 6.38 3.45
CA ARG A 40 0.71 5.89 4.46
C ARG A 40 0.28 4.56 5.06
N VAL A 41 1.21 3.87 5.71
CA VAL A 41 0.91 2.70 6.56
C VAL A 41 1.06 3.04 8.03
N MET A 42 0.14 2.53 8.84
CA MET A 42 0.18 2.68 10.29
C MET A 42 0.79 1.42 10.90
N ILE A 43 1.98 1.57 11.48
CA ILE A 43 2.73 0.47 12.09
C ILE A 43 2.51 0.50 13.60
N ASP A 44 2.16 -0.64 14.18
CA ASP A 44 2.11 -0.79 15.63
C ASP A 44 3.53 -0.66 16.22
N LYS A 45 3.70 0.30 17.12
CA LYS A 45 5.03 0.68 17.63
C LYS A 45 5.74 -0.42 18.41
N LEU A 46 4.99 -1.37 19.00
CA LEU A 46 5.54 -2.40 19.87
C LEU A 46 5.89 -3.67 19.08
N SER A 47 5.02 -4.11 18.19
CA SER A 47 5.20 -5.33 17.41
C SER A 47 5.95 -5.10 16.08
N GLY A 48 5.93 -3.87 15.55
CA GLY A 48 6.46 -3.56 14.22
C GLY A 48 5.58 -4.05 13.08
N ASN A 49 4.39 -4.60 13.36
CA ASN A 49 3.45 -5.06 12.35
C ASN A 49 2.62 -3.90 11.78
N VAL A 50 2.28 -3.97 10.50
CA VAL A 50 1.33 -3.04 9.90
C VAL A 50 -0.07 -3.33 10.45
N ALA A 51 -0.67 -2.33 11.11
CA ALA A 51 -2.03 -2.43 11.63
C ALA A 51 -3.06 -2.21 10.51
N TYR A 52 -2.88 -1.15 9.73
CA TYR A 52 -3.71 -0.80 8.56
C TYR A 52 -2.99 0.20 7.66
N ALA A 53 -3.43 0.31 6.42
CA ALA A 53 -3.04 1.40 5.52
C ALA A 53 -4.09 2.52 5.55
N VAL A 54 -3.66 3.76 5.33
CA VAL A 54 -4.56 4.88 5.10
C VAL A 54 -4.64 5.10 3.59
N MET A 55 -5.84 4.97 3.05
CA MET A 55 -6.13 5.32 1.66
C MET A 55 -6.75 6.71 1.60
N SER A 56 -6.19 7.56 0.76
CA SER A 56 -6.81 8.83 0.35
C SER A 56 -7.62 8.62 -0.93
N PHE A 57 -8.82 9.18 -0.99
CA PHE A 57 -9.63 9.19 -2.21
C PHE A 57 -10.39 10.51 -2.34
N GLY A 58 -10.57 10.95 -3.58
CA GLY A 58 -11.10 12.29 -3.88
C GLY A 58 -10.03 13.39 -3.74
N GLY A 59 -10.05 14.35 -4.66
CA GLY A 59 -9.06 15.43 -4.74
C GLY A 59 -7.87 15.10 -5.64
N PHE A 60 -7.32 16.12 -6.31
CA PHE A 60 -6.13 15.97 -7.17
C PHE A 60 -4.82 16.43 -6.51
N LEU A 61 -4.86 17.16 -5.39
CA LEU A 61 -3.67 17.82 -4.80
C LEU A 61 -3.86 18.18 -3.30
N GLY A 62 -4.22 17.22 -2.44
CA GLY A 62 -4.20 17.39 -0.96
C GLY A 62 -5.15 18.46 -0.38
N ILE A 63 -6.19 18.84 -1.12
CA ILE A 63 -7.27 19.70 -0.64
C ILE A 63 -8.59 18.96 -0.89
N GLY A 64 -9.26 18.56 0.19
CA GLY A 64 -10.57 17.89 0.14
C GLY A 64 -10.51 16.38 -0.04
N ASP A 65 -9.41 15.75 0.37
CA ASP A 65 -9.24 14.30 0.41
C ASP A 65 -9.88 13.69 1.66
N ASP A 66 -10.76 12.71 1.44
CA ASP A 66 -11.28 11.86 2.49
C ASP A 66 -10.32 10.68 2.70
N HIS A 67 -10.21 10.25 3.96
CA HIS A 67 -9.23 9.27 4.39
C HIS A 67 -9.91 8.04 4.99
N TYR A 68 -9.57 6.85 4.49
CA TYR A 68 -10.17 5.59 4.95
C TYR A 68 -9.09 4.61 5.41
N PRO A 69 -9.22 4.04 6.62
CA PRO A 69 -8.35 2.96 7.06
C PRO A 69 -8.73 1.65 6.36
N ILE A 70 -7.75 0.96 5.80
CA ILE A 70 -7.90 -0.35 5.16
C ILE A 70 -7.02 -1.35 5.92
N PRO A 71 -7.60 -2.42 6.50
CA PRO A 71 -6.81 -3.51 7.08
C PRO A 71 -5.78 -4.03 6.07
N TRP A 72 -4.51 -4.10 6.48
CA TRP A 72 -3.42 -4.54 5.61
C TRP A 72 -3.69 -5.88 4.90
N PRO A 73 -4.29 -6.90 5.54
CA PRO A 73 -4.59 -8.18 4.88
C PRO A 73 -5.60 -8.11 3.73
N LEU A 74 -6.36 -7.01 3.60
CA LEU A 74 -7.31 -6.83 2.50
C LEU A 74 -6.66 -6.26 1.23
N LEU A 75 -5.43 -5.76 1.32
CA LEU A 75 -4.69 -5.21 0.20
C LEU A 75 -3.90 -6.31 -0.49
N THR A 76 -4.40 -6.77 -1.64
CA THR A 76 -3.67 -7.73 -2.49
C THR A 76 -2.95 -6.98 -3.59
N TYR A 77 -1.62 -7.07 -3.65
CA TYR A 77 -0.88 -6.42 -4.73
C TYR A 77 -1.12 -7.15 -6.05
N ASN A 78 -1.63 -6.44 -7.04
CA ASN A 78 -1.93 -6.95 -8.38
C ASN A 78 -0.85 -6.43 -9.34
N GLU A 79 0.11 -7.30 -9.69
CA GLU A 79 1.23 -6.94 -10.56
C GLU A 79 0.78 -6.45 -11.95
N ARG A 80 -0.37 -6.94 -12.45
CA ARG A 80 -0.92 -6.52 -13.74
C ARG A 80 -1.41 -5.08 -13.72
N LEU A 81 -1.95 -4.63 -12.59
CA LEU A 81 -2.42 -3.26 -12.39
C LEU A 81 -1.31 -2.35 -11.86
N GLY A 82 -0.22 -2.92 -11.33
CA GLY A 82 0.82 -2.15 -10.65
C GLY A 82 0.31 -1.48 -9.36
N GLY A 83 -0.72 -2.03 -8.74
CA GLY A 83 -1.40 -1.44 -7.58
C GLY A 83 -2.08 -2.47 -6.69
N TYR A 84 -2.69 -1.99 -5.61
CA TYR A 84 -3.42 -2.84 -4.68
C TYR A 84 -4.87 -3.02 -5.11
N GLU A 85 -5.39 -4.22 -4.96
CA GLU A 85 -6.79 -4.56 -5.14
C GLU A 85 -7.41 -4.84 -3.78
N VAL A 86 -8.56 -4.23 -3.49
CA VAL A 86 -9.33 -4.50 -2.27
C VAL A 86 -10.50 -5.40 -2.63
N ASN A 87 -10.47 -6.62 -2.11
CA ASN A 87 -11.60 -7.54 -2.18
C ASN A 87 -12.50 -7.33 -0.97
N ILE A 88 -13.36 -6.31 -1.03
CA ILE A 88 -14.47 -6.18 -0.07
C ILE A 88 -15.53 -7.16 -0.54
N ALA A 89 -15.80 -8.21 0.24
CA ALA A 89 -16.99 -9.01 0.05
C ALA A 89 -18.19 -8.09 0.34
N ASP A 90 -19.08 -7.92 -0.64
CA ASP A 90 -20.36 -7.22 -0.48
C ASP A 90 -21.24 -7.85 0.63
#